data_AF-A0A4P6MQM9-F1
#
_entry.id   AF-A0A4P6MQM9-F1
#
_cell.length_a   1.000
_cell.length_b   1.000
_cell.length_c   1.000
_cell.angle_alpha   90.00
_cell.angle_beta   90.00
_cell.angle_gamma   90.00
#
_symmetry.space_group_name_H-M   'P 1'
#
loop_
_entity.id
_entity.type
_entity.pdbx_description
1 polymer ?
#
loop_
_entity_poly.entity_id
_entity_poly.type
_entity_poly.pdbx_seq_one_letter_code
_entity_poly.pdbx_strand_id
1 'polypeptide(L)'
;MTLGSKLAWDDTVLPFQLDASDMRGRVARLDGVLSGILKQHDYPSQVEALVAEMALLTALIGQTIDLRWKLSLQVQSKGAVRMIATDYYAPEKTGEPAKIRAYASFDAARLTDGAPFDQIGDGYFAILIDQGEGTTPYQGITPLDGGSLSACAEAYFAQSEQLPTRFSLSFGLSSEPGVAEHWRAGGIMLQHMPKASPFVAQADGSGEILKPADLIDGEEGDNWNRVNILLGTVEEMELIGPTVPPTDLLVRLFHEEQPRVFDAQAVRFGCTCSEERVRQSLSIYSQRDIEKMQTEDGRVTADCQFCSAHYDLDPKTLGFEAEKAPGE
;
A
#
# COMPACT_ATOMS: atom_id res chain seq x y z
N MET A 1 6.23 -26.22 11.83
CA MET A 1 5.85 -24.79 11.79
C MET A 1 6.53 -24.10 12.95
N THR A 2 7.81 -23.80 12.82
CA THR A 2 8.53 -22.93 13.75
C THR A 2 8.19 -21.50 13.37
N LEU A 3 7.38 -20.85 14.20
CA LEU A 3 7.28 -19.40 14.23
C LEU A 3 8.69 -18.88 14.48
N GLY A 4 9.37 -18.40 13.43
CA GLY A 4 10.50 -17.51 13.60
C GLY A 4 10.06 -16.41 14.56
N SER A 5 10.90 -16.08 15.53
CA SER A 5 10.59 -15.13 16.59
C SER A 5 10.14 -13.81 15.97
N LYS A 6 8.82 -13.64 15.86
CA LYS A 6 8.21 -12.42 15.35
C LYS A 6 8.68 -11.28 16.24
N LEU A 7 9.46 -10.35 15.69
CA LEU A 7 9.92 -9.22 16.48
C LEU A 7 8.68 -8.40 16.85
N ALA A 8 8.64 -7.88 18.07
CA ALA A 8 7.45 -7.21 18.60
C ALA A 8 7.02 -5.98 17.76
N TRP A 9 7.93 -5.46 16.93
CA TRP A 9 7.72 -4.32 16.04
C TRP A 9 7.53 -4.68 14.57
N ASP A 10 7.59 -5.97 14.20
CA ASP A 10 7.24 -6.38 12.84
C ASP A 10 5.72 -6.36 12.64
N ASP A 11 5.30 -6.06 11.41
CA ASP A 11 3.91 -5.82 11.03
C ASP A 11 3.26 -4.69 11.85
N THR A 12 4.00 -3.60 12.05
CA THR A 12 3.50 -2.41 12.74
C THR A 12 3.83 -1.14 11.95
N VAL A 13 2.99 -0.13 12.14
CA VAL A 13 3.23 1.25 11.71
C VAL A 13 3.32 2.11 12.97
N LEU A 14 4.48 2.70 13.23
CA LEU A 14 4.76 3.57 14.36
C LEU A 14 4.69 5.04 13.91
N PRO A 15 3.64 5.79 14.27
CA PRO A 15 3.57 7.21 13.99
C PRO A 15 4.50 7.99 14.91
N PHE A 16 5.05 9.09 14.41
CA PHE A 16 5.87 10.01 15.19
C PHE A 16 5.71 11.46 14.71
N GLN A 17 6.16 12.40 15.53
CA GLN A 17 6.23 13.82 15.23
C GLN A 17 7.61 14.36 15.60
N LEU A 18 8.12 15.29 14.79
CA LEU A 18 9.34 16.05 15.01
C LEU A 18 8.91 17.47 15.37
N ASP A 19 8.83 17.75 16.66
CA ASP A 19 8.24 18.99 17.17
C ASP A 19 9.08 20.23 16.81
N ALA A 20 10.41 20.09 16.64
CA ALA A 20 11.29 21.21 16.30
C ALA A 20 11.19 21.68 14.84
N SER A 21 10.71 20.82 13.94
CA SER A 21 10.68 21.06 12.49
C SER A 21 9.28 21.12 11.91
N ASP A 22 8.23 21.05 12.73
CA ASP A 22 6.83 20.96 12.29
C ASP A 22 6.63 19.83 11.26
N MET A 23 7.17 18.64 11.55
CA MET A 23 7.05 17.48 10.67
C MET A 23 6.41 16.30 11.40
N ARG A 24 5.64 15.50 10.66
CA ARG A 24 5.13 14.21 11.14
C ARG A 24 5.65 13.10 10.27
N GLY A 25 5.70 11.89 10.81
CA GLY A 25 6.10 10.74 10.04
C GLY A 25 5.55 9.44 10.57
N ARG A 26 5.87 8.37 9.84
CA ARG A 26 5.59 6.99 10.25
C ARG A 26 6.80 6.13 9.90
N VAL A 27 7.08 5.16 10.75
CA VAL A 27 7.98 4.04 10.45
C VAL A 27 7.14 2.79 10.32
N ALA A 28 7.24 2.07 9.21
CA ALA A 28 6.56 0.79 9.03
C ALA A 28 7.57 -0.32 8.81
N ARG A 29 7.28 -1.51 9.33
CA ARG A 29 7.97 -2.76 8.99
C ARG A 29 6.96 -3.85 8.72
N LEU A 30 7.10 -4.51 7.58
CA LEU A 30 6.24 -5.58 7.13
C LEU A 30 7.06 -6.86 6.97
N ASP A 31 6.52 -7.94 7.51
CA ASP A 31 7.10 -9.28 7.45
C ASP A 31 5.97 -10.31 7.22
N GLY A 32 5.25 -10.68 8.27
CA GLY A 32 4.13 -11.61 8.20
C GLY A 32 3.01 -11.12 7.26
N VAL A 33 2.80 -9.80 7.15
CA VAL A 33 1.89 -9.21 6.16
C VAL A 33 2.34 -9.52 4.73
N LEU A 34 3.62 -9.30 4.41
CA LEU A 34 4.17 -9.57 3.08
C LEU A 34 4.16 -11.06 2.76
N SER A 35 4.59 -11.88 3.71
CA SER A 35 4.49 -13.34 3.60
C SER A 35 3.04 -13.78 3.33
N GLY A 36 2.06 -13.14 3.96
CA GLY A 36 0.63 -13.38 3.73
C GLY A 36 0.14 -12.97 2.34
N ILE A 37 0.71 -11.91 1.76
CA ILE A 37 0.39 -11.37 0.43
C ILE A 37 1.06 -12.20 -0.67
N LEU A 38 2.37 -12.37 -0.59
CA LEU A 38 3.18 -12.94 -1.67
C LEU A 38 2.90 -14.43 -1.85
N LYS A 39 2.61 -15.18 -0.77
CA LYS A 39 2.28 -16.62 -0.88
C LYS A 39 1.00 -16.92 -1.69
N GLN A 40 0.19 -15.92 -2.00
CA GLN A 40 -1.08 -16.10 -2.71
C GLN A 40 -0.86 -16.36 -4.21
N HIS A 41 0.31 -15.96 -4.74
CA HIS A 41 0.65 -16.04 -6.15
C HIS A 41 2.12 -16.43 -6.31
N ASP A 42 2.43 -17.12 -7.40
CA ASP A 42 3.81 -17.51 -7.73
C ASP A 42 4.48 -16.40 -8.57
N TYR A 43 4.84 -15.30 -7.92
CA TYR A 43 5.40 -14.13 -8.57
C TYR A 43 6.90 -14.28 -8.86
N PRO A 44 7.38 -13.86 -10.04
CA PRO A 44 8.80 -13.62 -10.26
C PRO A 44 9.33 -12.50 -9.35
N SER A 45 10.63 -12.53 -9.04
CA SER A 45 11.25 -11.62 -8.05
C SER A 45 11.03 -10.13 -8.34
N GLN A 46 11.01 -9.72 -9.61
CA GLN A 46 10.71 -8.33 -10.00
C GLN A 46 9.29 -7.93 -9.60
N VAL A 47 8.32 -8.85 -9.74
CA VAL A 47 6.92 -8.60 -9.37
C VAL A 47 6.76 -8.64 -7.85
N GLU A 48 7.44 -9.56 -7.16
CA GLU A 48 7.47 -9.58 -5.69
C GLU A 48 7.98 -8.27 -5.11
N ALA A 49 9.08 -7.73 -5.66
CA ALA A 49 9.66 -6.46 -5.24
C ALA A 49 8.68 -5.29 -5.38
N LEU A 50 7.98 -5.19 -6.52
CA LEU A 50 6.97 -4.15 -6.74
C LEU A 50 5.75 -4.29 -5.82
N VAL A 51 5.31 -5.52 -5.56
CA VAL A 51 4.21 -5.80 -4.62
C VAL A 51 4.64 -5.46 -3.19
N ALA A 52 5.89 -5.74 -2.82
CA ALA A 52 6.44 -5.39 -1.51
C ALA A 52 6.55 -3.86 -1.32
N GLU A 53 7.07 -3.13 -2.31
CA GLU A 53 7.12 -1.67 -2.31
C GLU A 53 5.71 -1.07 -2.16
N MET A 54 4.77 -1.54 -2.98
CA MET A 54 3.39 -1.07 -2.91
C MET A 54 2.75 -1.35 -1.57
N ALA A 55 2.86 -2.58 -1.04
CA ALA A 55 2.29 -2.92 0.27
C ALA A 55 2.87 -2.07 1.41
N LEU A 56 4.16 -1.74 1.35
CA LEU A 56 4.81 -0.84 2.30
C LEU A 56 4.29 0.59 2.19
N LEU A 57 4.13 1.12 0.97
CA LEU A 57 3.49 2.41 0.73
C LEU A 57 2.05 2.42 1.28
N THR A 58 1.28 1.36 1.04
CA THR A 58 -0.09 1.22 1.56
C THR A 58 -0.13 1.25 3.08
N ALA A 59 0.84 0.61 3.76
CA ALA A 59 0.91 0.63 5.22
C ALA A 59 1.24 2.03 5.75
N LEU A 60 2.24 2.70 5.17
CA LEU A 60 2.68 4.03 5.58
C LEU A 60 1.60 5.10 5.36
N ILE A 61 0.92 5.05 4.22
CA ILE A 61 -0.14 6.00 3.87
C ILE A 61 -1.46 5.63 4.56
N GLY A 62 -1.79 4.34 4.63
CA GLY A 62 -3.08 3.85 5.16
C GLY A 62 -3.30 4.15 6.62
N GLN A 63 -2.24 4.24 7.43
CA GLN A 63 -2.37 4.56 8.86
C GLN A 63 -3.03 5.92 9.13
N THR A 64 -3.09 6.82 8.14
CA THR A 64 -3.63 8.18 8.31
C THR A 64 -5.14 8.29 8.14
N ILE A 65 -5.80 7.25 7.60
CA ILE A 65 -7.22 7.32 7.29
C ILE A 65 -8.06 7.00 8.54
N ASP A 66 -9.30 7.49 8.56
CA ASP A 66 -10.21 7.26 9.68
C ASP A 66 -10.64 5.79 9.80
N LEU A 67 -11.12 5.42 11.00
CA LEU A 67 -11.64 4.08 11.27
C LEU A 67 -12.72 3.70 10.25
N ARG A 68 -12.74 2.41 9.87
CA ARG A 68 -13.67 1.82 8.89
C ARG A 68 -13.50 2.31 7.44
N TRP A 69 -12.63 3.28 7.18
CA TRP A 69 -12.32 3.68 5.80
C TRP A 69 -11.42 2.66 5.13
N LYS A 70 -11.39 2.74 3.80
CA LYS A 70 -10.53 1.93 2.96
C LYS A 70 -9.67 2.84 2.09
N LEU A 71 -8.36 2.68 2.18
CA LEU A 71 -7.42 3.24 1.22
C LEU A 71 -7.08 2.18 0.17
N SER A 72 -7.02 2.56 -1.10
CA SER A 72 -6.51 1.72 -2.17
C SER A 72 -5.40 2.45 -2.93
N LEU A 73 -4.24 1.82 -3.12
CA LEU A 73 -3.22 2.30 -4.06
C LEU A 73 -3.23 1.40 -5.29
N GLN A 74 -3.26 1.99 -6.47
CA GLN A 74 -3.30 1.26 -7.73
C GLN A 74 -2.24 1.78 -8.70
N VAL A 75 -1.64 0.85 -9.42
CA VAL A 75 -0.82 1.10 -10.60
C VAL A 75 -1.54 0.47 -11.78
N GLN A 76 -1.72 1.22 -12.86
CA GLN A 76 -2.21 0.73 -14.14
C GLN A 76 -1.23 1.15 -15.22
N SER A 77 -0.73 0.19 -15.99
CA SER A 77 0.38 0.44 -16.90
C SER A 77 0.30 -0.33 -18.21
N LYS A 78 1.18 0.04 -19.15
CA LYS A 78 1.38 -0.63 -20.43
C LYS A 78 2.58 -1.58 -20.44
N GLY A 79 3.31 -1.69 -19.33
CA GLY A 79 4.48 -2.55 -19.19
C GLY A 79 4.16 -4.04 -19.10
N ALA A 80 5.16 -4.81 -18.69
CA ALA A 80 5.01 -6.23 -18.38
C ALA A 80 4.15 -6.43 -17.12
N VAL A 81 4.31 -5.58 -16.10
CA VAL A 81 3.45 -5.54 -14.92
C VAL A 81 2.31 -4.56 -15.17
N ARG A 82 1.17 -5.09 -15.63
CA ARG A 82 0.01 -4.33 -16.11
C ARG A 82 -0.77 -3.64 -15.00
N MET A 83 -0.86 -4.28 -13.85
CA MET A 83 -1.61 -3.76 -12.71
C MET A 83 -0.95 -4.16 -11.40
N ILE A 84 -0.93 -3.25 -10.43
CA ILE A 84 -0.72 -3.58 -9.02
C ILE A 84 -1.82 -2.90 -8.24
N ALA A 85 -2.50 -3.63 -7.38
CA ALA A 85 -3.54 -3.06 -6.53
C ALA A 85 -3.32 -3.50 -5.09
N THR A 86 -3.38 -2.53 -4.19
CA THR A 86 -3.22 -2.73 -2.75
C THR A 86 -4.35 -2.04 -2.02
N ASP A 87 -4.83 -2.66 -0.95
CA ASP A 87 -5.85 -2.10 -0.09
C ASP A 87 -5.37 -2.09 1.35
N TYR A 88 -5.61 -0.99 2.07
CA TYR A 88 -5.55 -0.88 3.51
C TYR A 88 -6.96 -0.67 4.05
N TYR A 89 -7.40 -1.58 4.89
CA TYR A 89 -8.65 -1.46 5.65
C TYR A 89 -8.33 -0.97 7.04
N ALA A 90 -8.77 0.25 7.35
CA ALA A 90 -8.69 0.78 8.71
C ALA A 90 -9.49 -0.11 9.66
N PRO A 91 -9.05 -0.23 10.92
CA PRO A 91 -9.74 -1.06 11.89
C PRO A 91 -11.13 -0.50 12.20
N GLU A 92 -12.01 -1.36 12.69
CA GLU A 92 -13.37 -0.94 13.07
C GLU A 92 -13.37 -0.21 14.42
N LYS A 93 -12.37 -0.50 15.25
CA LYS A 93 -12.15 0.06 16.59
C LYS A 93 -10.68 0.33 16.82
N THR A 94 -10.39 1.36 17.61
CA THR A 94 -9.02 1.68 18.05
C THR A 94 -8.37 0.49 18.74
N GLY A 95 -7.11 0.20 18.40
CA GLY A 95 -6.32 -0.90 18.95
C GLY A 95 -6.49 -2.24 18.25
N GLU A 96 -7.45 -2.38 17.33
CA GLU A 96 -7.53 -3.56 16.47
C GLU A 96 -6.55 -3.46 15.29
N PRO A 97 -6.04 -4.59 14.76
CA PRO A 97 -5.11 -4.57 13.64
C PRO A 97 -5.82 -4.19 12.34
N ALA A 98 -5.22 -3.28 11.58
CA ALA A 98 -5.62 -2.97 10.22
C ALA A 98 -5.30 -4.15 9.29
N LYS A 99 -6.02 -4.26 8.17
CA LYS A 99 -5.83 -5.35 7.20
C LYS A 99 -5.25 -4.80 5.91
N ILE A 100 -4.22 -5.44 5.40
CA ILE A 100 -3.60 -5.13 4.11
C ILE A 100 -3.75 -6.32 3.17
N ARG A 101 -3.99 -6.06 1.90
CA ARG A 101 -3.92 -7.05 0.83
C ARG A 101 -3.34 -6.41 -0.42
N ALA A 102 -2.70 -7.21 -1.25
CA ALA A 102 -2.17 -6.76 -2.52
C ALA A 102 -2.23 -7.88 -3.56
N TYR A 103 -2.26 -7.51 -4.83
CA TYR A 103 -1.97 -8.41 -5.95
C TYR A 103 -1.40 -7.61 -7.12
N ALA A 104 -0.73 -8.32 -8.02
CA ALA A 104 -0.28 -7.82 -9.30
C ALA A 104 -0.75 -8.71 -10.44
N SER A 105 -1.04 -8.08 -11.58
CA SER A 105 -1.25 -8.75 -12.87
C SER A 105 -0.08 -8.41 -13.79
N PHE A 106 0.50 -9.44 -14.41
CA PHE A 106 1.66 -9.29 -15.26
C PHE A 106 1.59 -10.19 -16.49
N ASP A 107 2.47 -9.96 -17.46
CA ASP A 107 2.73 -10.80 -18.62
C ASP A 107 4.14 -11.39 -18.50
N ALA A 108 4.21 -12.68 -18.17
CA ALA A 108 5.47 -13.37 -17.95
C ALA A 108 6.40 -13.37 -19.18
N ALA A 109 5.84 -13.33 -20.40
CA ALA A 109 6.63 -13.32 -21.63
C ALA A 109 7.29 -11.97 -21.92
N ARG A 110 6.84 -10.90 -21.26
CA ARG A 110 7.35 -9.53 -21.43
C ARG A 110 8.26 -9.09 -20.28
N LEU A 111 8.33 -9.86 -19.19
CA LEU A 111 9.23 -9.57 -18.08
C LEU A 111 10.69 -9.66 -18.53
N THR A 112 11.52 -8.82 -17.94
CA THR A 112 12.95 -8.74 -18.19
C THR A 112 13.74 -8.84 -16.88
N ASP A 113 15.05 -9.07 -16.98
CA ASP A 113 15.96 -9.07 -15.83
C ASP A 113 16.35 -7.66 -15.36
N GLY A 114 15.70 -6.62 -15.89
CA GLY A 114 15.91 -5.22 -15.51
C GLY A 114 15.41 -4.88 -14.10
N ALA A 115 15.48 -3.59 -13.75
CA ALA A 115 14.99 -3.16 -12.44
C ALA A 115 13.47 -3.40 -12.31
N PRO A 116 12.94 -3.57 -11.09
CA PRO A 116 11.50 -3.79 -10.89
C PRO A 116 10.65 -2.68 -11.53
N PHE A 117 11.01 -1.41 -11.33
CA PHE A 117 10.24 -0.28 -11.89
C PHE A 117 10.22 -0.25 -13.42
N ASP A 118 11.27 -0.74 -14.08
CA ASP A 118 11.34 -0.82 -15.55
C ASP A 118 10.26 -1.75 -16.14
N GLN A 119 9.70 -2.66 -15.33
CA GLN A 119 8.65 -3.58 -15.77
C GLN A 119 7.27 -2.93 -15.90
N ILE A 120 7.07 -1.73 -15.35
CA ILE A 120 5.77 -1.04 -15.31
C ILE A 120 5.57 -0.17 -16.56
N GLY A 121 6.60 0.53 -17.04
CA GLY A 121 6.48 1.44 -18.19
C GLY A 121 5.40 2.52 -18.00
N ASP A 122 4.87 3.05 -19.10
CA ASP A 122 3.91 4.16 -19.06
C ASP A 122 2.56 3.77 -18.44
N GLY A 123 2.00 4.68 -17.64
CA GLY A 123 0.71 4.48 -16.99
C GLY A 123 0.42 5.54 -15.94
N TYR A 124 -0.41 5.18 -14.96
CA TYR A 124 -0.72 6.04 -13.82
C TYR A 124 -0.69 5.29 -12.49
N PHE A 125 -0.32 6.04 -11.45
CA PHE A 125 -0.48 5.70 -10.06
C PHE A 125 -1.73 6.41 -9.53
N ALA A 126 -2.59 5.70 -8.80
CA ALA A 126 -3.83 6.22 -8.26
C ALA A 126 -3.95 5.93 -6.76
N ILE A 127 -4.44 6.92 -6.03
CA ILE A 127 -4.83 6.80 -4.63
C ILE A 127 -6.35 6.96 -4.57
N LEU A 128 -7.02 6.00 -3.94
CA LEU A 128 -8.46 6.01 -3.74
C LEU A 128 -8.78 5.88 -2.26
N ILE A 129 -9.66 6.75 -1.75
CA ILE A 129 -10.14 6.70 -0.37
C ILE A 129 -11.66 6.51 -0.40
N ASP A 130 -12.11 5.38 0.12
CA ASP A 130 -13.51 5.03 0.31
C ASP A 130 -13.88 5.25 1.78
N GLN A 131 -14.83 6.15 2.00
CA GLN A 131 -15.31 6.59 3.31
C GLN A 131 -16.58 5.85 3.75
N GLY A 132 -17.05 4.88 2.96
CA GLY A 132 -18.23 4.07 3.23
C GLY A 132 -19.48 4.50 2.46
N GLU A 133 -20.60 3.87 2.80
CA GLU A 133 -21.87 4.03 2.08
C GLU A 133 -22.36 5.49 2.03
N GLY A 134 -22.88 5.88 0.88
CA GLY A 134 -23.41 7.22 0.65
C GLY A 134 -22.35 8.30 0.39
N THR A 135 -21.06 7.93 0.37
CA THR A 135 -19.96 8.83 -0.01
C THR A 135 -19.48 8.53 -1.43
N THR A 136 -19.01 9.56 -2.13
CA THR A 136 -18.28 9.36 -3.39
C THR A 136 -16.81 9.15 -3.03
N PRO A 137 -16.19 8.02 -3.42
CA PRO A 137 -14.78 7.79 -3.13
C PRO A 137 -13.93 8.93 -3.69
N TYR A 138 -13.01 9.41 -2.88
CA TYR A 138 -12.00 10.34 -3.35
C TYR A 138 -10.99 9.58 -4.21
N GLN A 139 -10.57 10.19 -5.32
CA GLN A 139 -9.59 9.63 -6.23
C GLN A 139 -8.64 10.73 -6.72
N GLY A 140 -7.34 10.50 -6.55
CA GLY A 140 -6.32 11.30 -7.21
C GLY A 140 -5.35 10.41 -7.98
N ILE A 141 -4.81 10.95 -9.06
CA ILE A 141 -3.96 10.21 -10.01
C ILE A 141 -2.71 11.02 -10.31
N THR A 142 -1.61 10.32 -10.57
CA THR A 142 -0.36 10.92 -11.03
C THR A 142 0.31 10.00 -12.05
N PRO A 143 1.07 10.53 -13.03
CA PRO A 143 1.83 9.71 -13.96
C PRO A 143 2.83 8.78 -13.25
N LEU A 144 3.13 7.64 -13.89
CA LEU A 144 4.20 6.75 -13.44
C LEU A 144 5.55 7.32 -13.91
N ASP A 145 6.19 8.12 -13.06
CA ASP A 145 7.47 8.76 -13.34
C ASP A 145 8.35 8.80 -12.07
N GLY A 146 9.58 9.31 -12.16
CA GLY A 146 10.49 9.46 -11.03
C GLY A 146 11.27 8.19 -10.65
N GLY A 147 11.18 7.14 -11.47
CA GLY A 147 12.03 5.94 -11.36
C GLY A 147 11.69 4.96 -10.23
N SER A 148 10.64 5.22 -9.44
CA SER A 148 10.15 4.31 -8.38
C SER A 148 8.69 4.60 -8.04
N LEU A 149 8.00 3.64 -7.41
CA LEU A 149 6.61 3.85 -6.96
C LEU A 149 6.54 4.81 -5.77
N SER A 150 7.57 4.82 -4.93
CA SER A 150 7.71 5.84 -3.89
C SER A 150 7.78 7.25 -4.45
N ALA A 151 8.55 7.50 -5.53
CA ALA A 151 8.60 8.80 -6.21
C ALA A 151 7.24 9.19 -6.82
N CYS A 152 6.49 8.22 -7.35
CA CYS A 152 5.11 8.44 -7.80
C CYS A 152 4.22 8.91 -6.62
N ALA A 153 4.32 8.25 -5.46
CA ALA A 153 3.57 8.66 -4.28
C ALA A 153 3.96 10.08 -3.78
N GLU A 154 5.25 10.45 -3.84
CA GLU A 154 5.71 11.81 -3.51
C GLU A 154 5.11 12.87 -4.45
N ALA A 155 5.14 12.61 -5.75
CA ALA A 155 4.56 13.48 -6.77
C ALA A 155 3.05 13.65 -6.55
N TYR A 156 2.36 12.56 -6.21
CA TYR A 156 0.94 12.60 -5.84
C TYR A 156 0.70 13.57 -4.68
N PHE A 157 1.43 13.42 -3.56
CA PHE A 157 1.21 14.27 -2.39
C PHE A 157 1.59 15.72 -2.64
N ALA A 158 2.62 15.98 -3.45
CA ALA A 158 2.99 17.33 -3.82
C ALA A 158 1.91 18.01 -4.70
N GLN A 159 1.37 17.30 -5.68
CA GLN A 159 0.45 17.88 -6.67
C GLN A 159 -1.00 17.91 -6.21
N SER A 160 -1.48 16.79 -5.67
CA SER A 160 -2.90 16.59 -5.36
C SER A 160 -3.25 17.05 -3.96
N GLU A 161 -2.36 16.83 -2.99
CA GLU A 161 -2.59 17.19 -1.59
C GLU A 161 -1.89 18.48 -1.17
N GLN A 162 -0.94 18.98 -1.97
CA GLN A 162 -0.06 20.10 -1.62
C GLN A 162 0.64 19.89 -0.27
N LEU A 163 1.00 18.63 -0.01
CA LEU A 163 1.67 18.20 1.21
C LEU A 163 3.06 17.65 0.87
N PRO A 164 4.13 18.41 1.16
CA PRO A 164 5.49 17.93 1.04
C PRO A 164 5.66 16.60 1.77
N THR A 165 5.97 15.55 1.01
CA THR A 165 6.06 14.18 1.49
C THR A 165 7.32 13.52 0.94
N ARG A 166 8.04 12.79 1.80
CA ARG A 166 9.22 11.99 1.42
C ARG A 166 9.08 10.56 1.95
N PHE A 167 9.53 9.60 1.17
CA PHE A 167 9.68 8.20 1.57
C PHE A 167 11.14 7.77 1.52
N SER A 168 11.56 6.97 2.50
CA SER A 168 12.77 6.15 2.42
C SER A 168 12.36 4.71 2.66
N LEU A 169 12.49 3.86 1.64
CA LEU A 169 11.98 2.50 1.65
C LEU A 169 13.11 1.51 1.37
N SER A 170 13.03 0.34 1.98
CA SER A 170 13.85 -0.82 1.68
C SER A 170 12.98 -2.07 1.74
N PHE A 171 13.26 -3.03 0.88
CA PHE A 171 12.61 -4.33 0.84
C PHE A 171 13.53 -5.36 0.22
N GLY A 172 13.51 -6.58 0.73
CA GLY A 172 14.38 -7.64 0.27
C GLY A 172 14.08 -8.98 0.91
N LEU A 173 14.74 -10.02 0.40
CA LEU A 173 14.72 -11.35 0.98
C LEU A 173 15.65 -11.39 2.21
N SER A 174 15.06 -11.65 3.37
CA SER A 174 15.80 -11.92 4.59
C SER A 174 16.19 -13.40 4.62
N SER A 175 17.47 -13.65 4.88
CA SER A 175 18.03 -14.99 5.03
C SER A 175 18.74 -15.07 6.38
N GLU A 176 18.14 -15.80 7.31
CA GLU A 176 18.66 -16.01 8.67
C GLU A 176 18.93 -17.50 8.90
N PRO A 177 20.02 -17.88 9.59
CA PRO A 177 20.31 -19.28 9.87
C PRO A 177 19.16 -19.98 10.59
N GLY A 178 18.57 -20.99 9.93
CA GLY A 178 17.47 -21.80 10.50
C GLY A 178 16.07 -21.20 10.30
N VAL A 179 15.93 -20.08 9.60
CA VAL A 179 14.65 -19.49 9.18
C VAL A 179 14.54 -19.61 7.67
N ALA A 180 13.35 -19.95 7.17
CA ALA A 180 13.11 -19.95 5.72
C ALA A 180 13.25 -18.53 5.18
N GLU A 181 13.80 -18.39 3.97
CA GLU A 181 13.88 -17.10 3.29
C GLU A 181 12.48 -16.51 3.17
N HIS A 182 12.36 -15.24 3.53
CA HIS A 182 11.10 -14.52 3.51
C HIS A 182 11.35 -13.06 3.20
N TRP A 183 10.35 -12.42 2.60
CA TRP A 183 10.40 -11.00 2.29
C TRP A 183 10.21 -10.15 3.53
N ARG A 184 11.06 -9.15 3.69
CA ARG A 184 10.89 -8.06 4.64
C ARG A 184 10.86 -6.74 3.90
N ALA A 185 10.04 -5.80 4.38
CA ALA A 185 10.06 -4.42 3.92
C ALA A 185 9.97 -3.47 5.10
N GLY A 186 10.59 -2.31 4.96
CA GLY A 186 10.72 -1.33 6.02
C GLY A 186 10.88 0.04 5.42
N GLY A 187 10.28 1.05 6.03
CA GLY A 187 10.36 2.39 5.50
C GLY A 187 9.93 3.47 6.46
N ILE A 188 10.34 4.68 6.12
CA ILE A 188 9.97 5.91 6.81
C ILE A 188 9.24 6.81 5.82
N MET A 189 8.09 7.32 6.24
CA MET A 189 7.37 8.40 5.57
C MET A 189 7.53 9.66 6.41
N LEU A 190 7.89 10.78 5.79
CA LEU A 190 7.94 12.11 6.39
C LEU A 190 7.00 13.06 5.65
N GLN A 191 6.32 13.92 6.41
CA GLN A 191 5.39 14.91 5.90
C GLN A 191 5.53 16.22 6.67
N HIS A 192 5.53 17.34 5.93
CA HIS A 192 5.43 18.66 6.53
C HIS A 192 4.03 18.87 7.15
N MET A 193 3.97 19.51 8.31
CA MET A 193 2.72 19.91 8.95
C MET A 193 2.39 21.35 8.52
N PRO A 194 1.32 21.59 7.76
CA PRO A 194 0.95 22.96 7.45
C PRO A 194 0.60 23.71 8.74
N LYS A 195 1.12 24.93 8.89
CA LYS A 195 0.61 25.86 9.92
C LYS A 195 -0.85 26.14 9.60
N ALA A 196 -1.72 26.04 10.60
CA ALA A 196 -3.16 26.21 10.43
C ALA A 196 -3.51 27.56 9.78
N SER A 197 -3.65 27.57 8.45
CA SER A 197 -4.20 28.67 7.68
C SER A 197 -4.90 28.11 6.44
N PRO A 198 -6.22 28.31 6.28
CA PRO A 198 -7.03 27.66 5.26
C PRO A 198 -6.94 28.31 3.86
N PHE A 199 -5.78 28.87 3.50
CA PHE A 199 -5.58 29.46 2.19
C PHE A 199 -4.32 28.88 1.57
N VAL A 200 -4.49 27.95 0.63
CA VAL A 200 -3.45 27.63 -0.33
C VAL A 200 -3.90 28.10 -1.70
N ALA A 201 -3.01 28.88 -2.32
CA ALA A 201 -3.17 29.41 -3.67
C ALA A 201 -3.20 28.26 -4.68
N GLN A 202 -4.12 28.31 -5.63
CA GLN A 202 -4.06 27.50 -6.83
C GLN A 202 -2.82 27.94 -7.62
N ALA A 203 -1.81 27.07 -7.71
CA ALA A 203 -0.72 27.23 -8.67
C ALA A 203 -1.19 26.75 -10.04
N ASP A 204 -1.10 27.63 -11.04
CA ASP A 204 -1.47 27.36 -12.43
C ASP A 204 -0.49 26.32 -13.02
N GLY A 205 -1.04 25.24 -13.60
CA GLY A 205 -0.29 24.05 -14.01
C GLY A 205 0.62 24.29 -15.22
N SER A 206 1.93 24.30 -14.98
CA SER A 206 2.98 24.38 -16.02
C SER A 206 3.27 23.05 -16.71
N GLY A 207 2.59 21.95 -16.35
CA GLY A 207 2.80 20.63 -16.95
C GLY A 207 4.06 19.90 -16.49
N GLU A 208 4.89 20.51 -15.64
CA GLU A 208 5.99 19.84 -14.95
C GLU A 208 5.52 19.19 -13.64
N ILE A 209 6.08 18.02 -13.32
CA ILE A 209 5.77 17.26 -12.10
C ILE A 209 6.34 18.01 -10.88
N LEU A 210 5.45 18.56 -10.04
CA LEU A 210 5.85 19.23 -8.78
C LEU A 210 6.54 18.26 -7.82
N LYS A 211 7.63 18.70 -7.21
CA LYS A 211 8.37 17.98 -6.16
C LYS A 211 8.07 18.57 -4.79
N PRO A 212 8.24 17.80 -3.70
CA PRO A 212 8.01 18.29 -2.33
C PRO A 212 8.76 19.58 -1.96
N ALA A 213 9.99 19.74 -2.47
CA ALA A 213 10.81 20.93 -2.20
C ALA A 213 10.27 22.21 -2.88
N ASP A 214 9.41 22.08 -3.89
CA ASP A 214 8.84 23.23 -4.61
C ASP A 214 7.70 23.91 -3.84
N LEU A 215 7.28 23.32 -2.71
CA LEU A 215 6.12 23.74 -1.92
C LEU A 215 6.48 24.47 -0.62
N ILE A 216 7.76 24.51 -0.24
CA ILE A 216 8.21 25.10 1.03
C ILE A 216 9.41 26.03 0.80
N ASP A 217 9.34 27.23 1.38
CA ASP A 217 10.39 28.25 1.34
C ASP A 217 10.79 28.72 2.76
N GLY A 218 11.92 29.43 2.87
CA GLY A 218 12.37 30.05 4.11
C GLY A 218 12.76 29.04 5.19
N GLU A 219 12.47 29.36 6.46
CA GLU A 219 12.83 28.51 7.61
C GLU A 219 12.18 27.11 7.55
N GLU A 220 10.96 27.03 7.05
CA GLU A 220 10.27 25.74 6.83
C GLU A 220 11.00 24.91 5.78
N GLY A 221 11.52 25.55 4.72
CA GLY A 221 12.33 24.90 3.68
C GLY A 221 13.67 24.41 4.21
N ASP A 222 14.33 25.20 5.07
CA ASP A 222 15.57 24.82 5.73
C ASP A 222 15.37 23.63 6.68
N ASN A 223 14.29 23.62 7.46
CA ASN A 223 13.91 22.50 8.30
C ASN A 223 13.62 21.23 7.49
N TRP A 224 12.83 21.36 6.42
CA TRP A 224 12.56 20.27 5.48
C TRP A 224 13.86 19.70 4.92
N ASN A 225 14.76 20.54 4.42
CA ASN A 225 16.04 20.11 3.86
C ASN A 225 16.90 19.38 4.89
N ARG A 226 17.02 19.93 6.09
CA ARG A 226 17.80 19.33 7.20
C ARG A 226 17.27 17.94 7.56
N VAL A 227 15.96 17.81 7.77
CA VAL A 227 15.34 16.52 8.11
C VAL A 227 15.50 15.51 6.96
N ASN A 228 15.41 15.94 5.71
CA ASN A 228 15.65 15.06 4.55
C ASN A 228 17.11 14.62 4.42
N ILE A 229 18.08 15.47 4.75
CA ILE A 229 19.49 15.08 4.83
C ILE A 229 19.68 13.99 5.88
N LEU A 230 19.10 14.16 7.08
CA LEU A 230 19.14 13.16 8.14
C LEU A 230 18.51 11.85 7.69
N LEU A 231 17.30 11.89 7.12
CA LEU A 231 16.61 10.73 6.56
C LEU A 231 17.46 10.02 5.49
N GLY A 232 18.19 10.78 4.66
CA GLY A 232 19.09 10.24 3.63
C GLY A 232 20.28 9.44 4.17
N THR A 233 20.54 9.49 5.48
CA THR A 233 21.57 8.68 6.15
C THR A 233 21.05 7.34 6.69
N VAL A 234 19.79 6.99 6.43
CA VAL A 234 19.24 5.71 6.86
C VAL A 234 19.84 4.56 6.05
N GLU A 235 20.28 3.51 6.74
CA GLU A 235 20.82 2.32 6.12
C GLU A 235 19.74 1.26 5.91
N GLU A 236 19.95 0.39 4.92
CA GLU A 236 19.03 -0.69 4.57
C GLU A 236 18.72 -1.59 5.78
N MET A 237 19.76 -2.04 6.49
CA MET A 237 19.62 -2.91 7.66
C MET A 237 18.96 -2.22 8.85
N GLU A 238 18.92 -0.89 8.88
CA GLU A 238 18.16 -0.17 9.90
C GLU A 238 16.67 -0.10 9.54
N LEU A 239 16.31 -0.17 8.26
CA LEU A 239 14.92 -0.21 7.83
C LEU A 239 14.33 -1.62 7.97
N ILE A 240 15.03 -2.64 7.46
CA ILE A 240 14.49 -4.02 7.36
C ILE A 240 15.14 -5.02 8.31
N GLY A 241 16.25 -4.66 8.95
CA GLY A 241 16.99 -5.59 9.79
C GLY A 241 16.35 -5.85 11.15
N PRO A 242 16.71 -6.97 11.79
CA PRO A 242 16.14 -7.40 13.07
C PRO A 242 16.73 -6.69 14.29
N THR A 243 17.73 -5.83 14.11
CA THR A 243 18.62 -5.37 15.21
C THR A 243 18.24 -4.01 15.80
N VAL A 244 17.69 -3.10 15.00
CA VAL A 244 17.39 -1.72 15.44
C VAL A 244 15.89 -1.56 15.63
N PRO A 245 15.35 -1.32 16.83
CA PRO A 245 13.94 -1.01 17.01
C PRO A 245 13.52 0.30 16.32
N PRO A 246 12.26 0.46 15.84
CA PRO A 246 11.83 1.70 15.20
C PRO A 246 11.99 2.96 16.07
N THR A 247 11.81 2.86 17.38
CA THR A 247 12.01 3.98 18.32
C THR A 247 13.47 4.43 18.36
N ASP A 248 14.39 3.47 18.36
CA ASP A 248 15.83 3.73 18.44
C ASP A 248 16.34 4.30 17.11
N LEU A 249 15.79 3.83 15.99
CA LEU A 249 16.02 4.42 14.67
C LEU A 249 15.62 5.89 14.62
N LEU A 250 14.47 6.25 15.18
CA LEU A 250 14.02 7.65 15.23
C LEU A 250 14.95 8.53 16.07
N VAL A 251 15.44 8.03 17.21
CA VAL A 251 16.43 8.76 18.01
C VAL A 251 17.75 8.89 17.24
N ARG A 252 18.22 7.82 16.60
CA ARG A 252 19.45 7.85 15.79
C ARG A 252 19.39 8.92 14.71
N LEU A 253 18.29 8.97 13.97
CA LEU A 253 18.09 9.90 12.86
C LEU A 253 17.80 11.33 13.32
N PHE A 254 16.95 11.49 14.33
CA PHE A 254 16.28 12.76 14.62
C PHE A 254 16.41 13.22 16.07
N HIS A 255 17.40 12.78 16.85
CA HIS A 255 17.54 13.16 18.27
C HIS A 255 17.48 14.68 18.53
N GLU A 256 18.06 15.50 17.65
CA GLU A 256 18.00 16.97 17.77
C GLU A 256 16.60 17.55 17.47
N GLU A 257 15.76 16.82 16.76
CA GLU A 257 14.38 17.21 16.41
C GLU A 257 13.35 16.87 17.51
N GLN A 258 13.80 16.18 18.57
CA GLN A 258 12.96 15.71 19.69
C GLN A 258 11.79 14.82 19.23
N PRO A 259 12.07 13.61 18.71
CA PRO A 259 11.05 12.77 18.11
C PRO A 259 10.08 12.27 19.19
N ARG A 260 8.80 12.55 19.00
CA ARG A 260 7.72 12.07 19.85
C ARG A 260 6.95 10.97 19.13
N VAL A 261 6.94 9.77 19.71
CA VAL A 261 6.25 8.61 19.15
C VAL A 261 4.82 8.48 19.71
N PHE A 262 3.96 7.83 18.95
CA PHE A 262 2.59 7.50 19.33
C PHE A 262 2.37 5.98 19.38
N ASP A 263 1.15 5.56 19.72
CA ASP A 263 0.79 4.15 19.73
C ASP A 263 0.94 3.54 18.33
N ALA A 264 1.62 2.40 18.28
CA ALA A 264 1.83 1.67 17.04
C ALA A 264 0.53 1.01 16.57
N GLN A 265 0.23 1.13 15.29
CA GLN A 265 -0.87 0.43 14.64
C GLN A 265 -0.37 -0.92 14.12
N ALA A 266 -0.90 -2.02 14.67
CA ALA A 266 -0.64 -3.34 14.11
C ALA A 266 -1.31 -3.50 12.74
N VAL A 267 -0.62 -4.15 11.81
CA VAL A 267 -1.15 -4.50 10.49
C VAL A 267 -1.07 -6.00 10.29
N ARG A 268 -1.93 -6.56 9.43
CA ARG A 268 -1.88 -7.98 9.06
C ARG A 268 -2.40 -8.17 7.65
N PHE A 269 -2.03 -9.29 7.02
CA PHE A 269 -2.72 -9.72 5.82
C PHE A 269 -4.22 -9.96 6.11
N GLY A 270 -5.10 -9.46 5.25
CA GLY A 270 -6.53 -9.74 5.35
C GLY A 270 -7.31 -9.41 4.09
N CYS A 271 -8.00 -10.42 3.55
CA CYS A 271 -8.96 -10.24 2.47
C CYS A 271 -10.39 -10.13 3.03
N THR A 272 -11.26 -9.46 2.27
CA THR A 272 -12.67 -9.28 2.61
C THR A 272 -13.60 -10.00 1.63
N CYS A 273 -13.07 -10.86 0.75
CA CYS A 273 -13.89 -11.65 -0.16
C CYS A 273 -14.75 -12.67 0.62
N SER A 274 -15.95 -12.88 0.12
CA SER A 274 -16.89 -13.89 0.60
C SER A 274 -17.72 -14.36 -0.59
N GLU A 275 -18.31 -15.54 -0.47
CA GLU A 275 -19.25 -16.03 -1.48
C GLU A 275 -20.38 -15.02 -1.73
N GLU A 276 -20.92 -14.42 -0.67
CA GLU A 276 -21.94 -13.37 -0.74
C GLU A 276 -21.52 -12.19 -1.64
N ARG A 277 -20.29 -11.71 -1.50
CA ARG A 277 -19.78 -10.61 -2.34
C ARG A 277 -19.57 -11.02 -3.79
N VAL A 278 -19.16 -12.27 -4.03
CA VAL A 278 -19.05 -12.82 -5.39
C VAL A 278 -20.44 -12.90 -6.03
N ARG A 279 -21.43 -13.42 -5.29
CA ARG A 279 -22.84 -13.47 -5.73
C ARG A 279 -23.39 -12.07 -6.00
N GLN A 280 -23.12 -11.11 -5.13
CA GLN A 280 -23.50 -9.71 -5.33
C GLN A 280 -22.89 -9.14 -6.61
N SER A 281 -21.61 -9.42 -6.89
CA SER A 281 -20.95 -8.96 -8.12
C SER A 281 -21.55 -9.62 -9.37
N LEU A 282 -22.03 -10.85 -9.25
CA LEU A 282 -22.67 -11.58 -10.34
C LEU A 282 -24.17 -11.26 -10.50
N SER A 283 -24.78 -10.56 -9.53
CA SER A 283 -26.21 -10.23 -9.54
C SER A 283 -26.65 -9.35 -10.70
N ILE A 284 -25.73 -8.64 -11.36
CA ILE A 284 -26.01 -7.77 -12.51
C ILE A 284 -26.20 -8.53 -13.83
N TYR A 285 -25.81 -9.81 -13.89
CA TYR A 285 -25.88 -10.61 -15.11
C TYR A 285 -27.21 -11.36 -15.23
N SER A 286 -27.64 -11.57 -16.48
CA SER A 286 -28.81 -12.41 -16.80
C SER A 286 -28.46 -13.89 -16.67
N GLN A 287 -29.46 -14.76 -16.48
CA GLN A 287 -29.21 -16.21 -16.42
C GLN A 287 -28.53 -16.72 -17.69
N ARG A 288 -28.92 -16.17 -18.85
CA ARG A 288 -28.31 -16.47 -20.15
C ARG A 288 -26.83 -16.11 -20.23
N ASP A 289 -26.39 -15.07 -19.53
CA ASP A 289 -24.97 -14.70 -19.50
C ASP A 289 -24.19 -15.54 -18.49
N ILE A 290 -24.80 -15.87 -17.35
CA ILE A 290 -24.26 -16.83 -16.38
C ILE A 290 -24.04 -18.21 -17.04
N GLU A 291 -24.96 -18.66 -17.90
CA GLU A 291 -24.80 -19.91 -18.67
C GLU A 291 -23.56 -19.94 -19.55
N LYS A 292 -23.15 -18.79 -20.10
CA LYS A 292 -21.92 -18.69 -20.90
C LYS A 292 -20.64 -18.65 -20.07
N MET A 293 -20.76 -18.41 -18.76
CA MET A 293 -19.64 -18.39 -17.81
C MET A 293 -19.38 -19.76 -17.17
N GLN A 294 -20.19 -20.78 -17.53
CA GLN A 294 -20.03 -22.13 -16.99
C GLN A 294 -18.74 -22.78 -17.50
N THR A 295 -18.11 -23.54 -16.61
CA THR A 295 -17.08 -24.52 -16.92
C THR A 295 -17.67 -25.72 -17.66
N GLU A 296 -16.83 -26.60 -18.18
CA GLU A 296 -17.27 -27.85 -18.85
C GLU A 296 -18.14 -28.74 -17.95
N ASP A 297 -17.96 -28.64 -16.62
CA ASP A 297 -18.73 -29.36 -15.60
C ASP A 297 -20.08 -28.68 -15.24
N GLY A 298 -20.44 -27.59 -15.92
CA GLY A 298 -21.69 -26.86 -15.68
C GLY A 298 -21.70 -26.02 -14.41
N ARG A 299 -20.52 -25.69 -13.86
CA ARG A 299 -20.32 -24.88 -12.65
C ARG A 299 -19.79 -23.50 -12.98
N VAL A 300 -20.10 -22.48 -12.16
CA VAL A 300 -19.48 -21.16 -12.28
C VAL A 300 -18.42 -21.02 -11.19
N THR A 301 -17.17 -20.80 -11.60
CA THR A 301 -16.04 -20.63 -10.69
C THR A 301 -15.57 -19.19 -10.67
N ALA A 302 -15.20 -18.68 -9.50
CA ALA A 302 -14.61 -17.36 -9.35
C ALA A 302 -13.42 -17.40 -8.38
N ASP A 303 -12.29 -16.84 -8.80
CA ASP A 303 -11.08 -16.75 -7.99
C ASP A 303 -10.86 -15.33 -7.50
N CYS A 304 -10.66 -15.17 -6.18
CA CYS A 304 -10.29 -13.88 -5.62
C CYS A 304 -8.83 -13.55 -5.97
N GLN A 305 -8.61 -12.51 -6.78
CA GLN A 305 -7.27 -12.08 -7.18
C GLN A 305 -6.35 -11.68 -6.02
N PHE A 306 -6.88 -11.33 -4.84
CA PHE A 306 -6.06 -10.91 -3.69
C PHE A 306 -5.59 -12.05 -2.78
N CYS A 307 -6.38 -13.10 -2.64
CA CYS A 307 -6.13 -14.17 -1.66
C CYS A 307 -6.29 -15.57 -2.23
N SER A 308 -6.51 -15.67 -3.53
CA SER A 308 -6.63 -16.92 -4.28
C SER A 308 -7.70 -17.88 -3.73
N ALA A 309 -8.67 -17.35 -2.99
CA ALA A 309 -9.85 -18.10 -2.59
C ALA A 309 -10.68 -18.45 -3.82
N HIS A 310 -10.96 -19.75 -3.97
CA HIS A 310 -11.76 -20.31 -5.04
C HIS A 310 -13.21 -20.47 -4.58
N TYR A 311 -14.15 -19.94 -5.35
CA TYR A 311 -15.58 -20.07 -5.13
C TYR A 311 -16.19 -20.89 -6.26
N ASP A 312 -16.90 -21.96 -5.90
CA ASP A 312 -17.62 -22.84 -6.83
C ASP A 312 -19.12 -22.70 -6.58
N LEU A 313 -19.85 -22.14 -7.54
CA LEU A 313 -21.23 -21.69 -7.40
C LEU A 313 -22.14 -22.42 -8.39
N ASP A 314 -23.35 -22.75 -7.93
CA ASP A 314 -24.41 -23.28 -8.79
C ASP A 314 -24.96 -22.15 -9.68
N PRO A 315 -24.89 -22.28 -11.03
CA PRO A 315 -25.39 -21.27 -11.95
C PRO A 315 -26.84 -20.85 -11.68
N LYS A 316 -27.70 -21.73 -11.17
CA LYS A 316 -29.13 -21.44 -10.90
C LYS A 316 -29.34 -20.44 -9.76
N THR A 317 -28.34 -20.29 -8.91
CA THR A 317 -28.38 -19.43 -7.73
C THR A 317 -27.72 -18.06 -7.98
N LEU A 318 -27.44 -17.73 -9.24
CA LEU A 318 -26.70 -16.54 -9.66
C LEU A 318 -27.52 -15.68 -10.64
N GLY A 319 -27.10 -14.42 -10.82
CA GLY A 319 -27.79 -13.45 -11.67
C GLY A 319 -29.02 -12.83 -11.00
N PHE A 320 -29.64 -11.85 -11.67
CA PHE A 320 -30.85 -11.20 -11.14
C PHE A 320 -32.10 -12.08 -11.24
N GLU A 321 -32.05 -13.19 -11.98
CA GLU A 321 -33.12 -14.21 -12.11
C GLU A 321 -32.89 -15.41 -11.19
N ALA A 322 -31.93 -15.32 -10.25
CA ALA A 322 -31.55 -16.42 -9.37
C ALA A 322 -32.75 -17.05 -8.66
N GLU A 323 -32.83 -18.38 -8.71
CA GLU A 323 -33.74 -19.13 -7.85
C GLU A 323 -33.28 -18.92 -6.40
N LYS A 324 -34.14 -18.37 -5.54
CA LYS A 324 -33.84 -18.26 -4.11
C LYS A 324 -33.48 -19.64 -3.60
N ALA A 325 -32.33 -19.75 -2.94
CA ALA A 325 -31.88 -21.01 -2.36
C ALA A 325 -32.97 -21.56 -1.41
N PRO A 326 -33.17 -22.88 -1.32
CA PRO A 326 -34.13 -23.44 -0.37
C PRO A 326 -33.60 -23.17 1.05
N GLY A 327 -34.13 -22.16 1.74
CA GLY A 327 -33.74 -21.82 3.10
C GLY A 327 -33.79 -20.34 3.52
N GLU A 328 -34.06 -19.40 2.59
CA GLU A 328 -34.42 -18.01 2.91
C GLU A 328 -35.94 -17.79 3.03
#